data_AF-A0A8H5JI28-F1
#
_entry.id   AF-A0A8H5JI28-F1
#
_cell.length_a   1.000
_cell.length_b   1.000
_cell.length_c   1.000
_cell.angle_alpha   90.00
_cell.angle_beta   90.00
_cell.angle_gamma   90.00
#
_symmetry.space_group_name_H-M   'P 1'
#
loop_
_entity.id
_entity.type
_entity.pdbx_description
1 polymer ?
#
loop_
_entity_poly.entity_id
_entity_poly.type
_entity_poly.pdbx_seq_one_letter_code
_entity_poly.pdbx_strand_id
1 'polypeptide(L)'
;MVRILHMSHHDPLTKETFNTNDQLRFDFEYPEQAILLPTRYNSRIDLERDVQEVITKIKESRERFGEMGRNKTLSNRQVRTTLEIANQIVESMNTIVKRYYFERKEGLKIKKQREYAAIKDTGLSKALKQAEIALKYHLDLQEKLFNFQVARSGRKMQDALDKLKRYSFEALSISNGNEPLW
;
A
#
# COMPACT_ATOMS: atom_id res chain seq x y z
N MET A 1 22.39 -5.69 23.77
CA MET A 1 21.64 -5.83 25.03
C MET A 1 20.16 -5.90 24.65
N VAL A 2 19.60 -7.11 24.63
CA VAL A 2 18.19 -7.34 24.22
C VAL A 2 17.30 -7.04 25.41
N ARG A 3 16.44 -6.01 25.32
CA ARG A 3 15.39 -5.77 26.31
C ARG A 3 14.13 -6.46 25.83
N ILE A 4 13.77 -7.55 26.49
CA ILE A 4 12.44 -8.17 26.35
C ILE A 4 11.51 -7.37 27.25
N LEU A 5 10.61 -6.59 26.64
CA LEU A 5 9.54 -5.90 27.37
C LEU A 5 8.30 -6.81 27.38
N HIS A 6 7.89 -7.21 28.57
CA HIS A 6 6.62 -7.90 28.82
C HIS A 6 5.47 -6.96 28.50
N MET A 7 4.53 -7.40 27.65
CA MET A 7 3.28 -6.69 27.39
C MET A 7 2.28 -6.96 28.53
N SER A 8 1.77 -5.89 29.15
CA SER A 8 0.67 -5.91 30.14
C SER A 8 -0.66 -5.69 29.42
N HIS A 9 -1.69 -6.45 29.79
CA HIS A 9 -3.03 -6.50 29.15
C HIS A 9 -3.92 -5.26 29.35
N HIS A 10 -3.38 -4.11 29.78
CA HIS A 10 -4.20 -2.97 30.23
C HIS A 10 -4.09 -1.67 29.43
N ASP A 11 -3.22 -1.58 28.42
CA ASP A 11 -3.12 -0.39 27.58
C ASP A 11 -3.64 -0.64 26.15
N PRO A 12 -4.75 -0.01 25.73
CA PRO A 12 -5.24 -0.12 24.36
C PRO A 12 -4.28 0.63 23.43
N LEU A 13 -3.68 -0.11 22.48
CA LEU A 13 -2.97 0.36 21.27
C LEU A 13 -2.82 1.88 21.19
N THR A 14 -1.89 2.44 21.98
CA THR A 14 -1.49 3.82 21.81
C THR A 14 -0.93 3.94 20.40
N LYS A 15 -1.43 4.93 19.67
CA LYS A 15 -0.99 5.36 18.34
C LYS A 15 0.44 5.90 18.40
N GLU A 16 1.38 5.12 18.91
CA GLU A 16 2.78 5.37 18.74
C GLU A 16 3.12 4.90 17.32
N THR A 17 3.03 5.84 16.39
CA THR A 17 3.82 5.82 15.16
C THR A 17 5.29 5.72 15.56
N PHE A 18 5.73 4.50 15.84
CA PHE A 18 7.14 4.19 16.05
C PHE A 18 7.87 4.62 14.77
N ASN A 19 8.70 5.64 14.91
CA ASN A 19 9.54 6.20 13.85
C ASN A 19 10.73 5.27 13.56
N THR A 20 10.46 3.98 13.45
CA THR A 20 11.43 2.92 13.30
C THR A 20 10.86 1.83 12.40
N ASN A 21 11.65 1.51 11.36
CA ASN A 21 11.72 0.26 10.62
C ASN A 21 11.17 0.32 9.19
N ASP A 22 12.10 0.18 8.25
CA ASP A 22 11.91 0.00 6.81
C ASP A 22 11.18 -1.31 6.45
N GLN A 23 10.31 -1.83 7.32
CA GLN A 23 9.71 -3.15 7.21
C GLN A 23 8.20 -3.08 7.44
N LEU A 24 7.47 -3.57 6.45
CA LEU A 24 6.06 -3.92 6.54
C LEU A 24 5.90 -5.13 7.48
N ARG A 25 5.07 -5.01 8.52
CA ARG A 25 4.72 -6.12 9.40
C ARG A 25 3.27 -6.01 9.83
N PHE A 26 2.47 -7.01 9.49
CA PHE A 26 1.09 -7.13 9.94
C PHE A 26 0.67 -8.59 9.86
N ASP A 27 -0.28 -8.95 10.72
CA ASP A 27 -0.87 -10.28 10.73
C ASP A 27 -2.39 -10.14 10.88
N PHE A 28 -3.13 -10.76 9.97
CA PHE A 28 -4.58 -10.81 10.04
C PHE A 28 -5.07 -11.86 11.05
N GLU A 29 -4.23 -12.81 11.43
CA GLU A 29 -4.57 -13.85 12.40
C GLU A 29 -4.58 -13.34 13.84
N TYR A 30 -3.68 -12.40 14.13
CA TYR A 30 -3.51 -11.79 15.44
C TYR A 30 -3.69 -10.28 15.32
N PRO A 31 -4.94 -9.79 15.26
CA PRO A 31 -5.24 -8.37 15.10
C PRO A 31 -4.73 -7.49 16.25
N GLU A 32 -4.36 -8.12 17.37
CA GLU A 32 -3.75 -7.48 18.53
C GLU A 32 -2.24 -7.23 18.35
N GLN A 33 -1.61 -7.81 17.32
CA GLN A 33 -0.24 -7.49 16.97
C GLN A 33 -0.14 -6.09 16.38
N ALA A 34 0.96 -5.40 16.71
CA ALA A 34 1.23 -4.07 16.16
C ALA A 34 1.33 -4.13 14.63
N ILE A 35 0.50 -3.34 13.96
CA ILE A 35 0.59 -3.10 12.51
C ILE A 35 1.68 -2.07 12.28
N LEU A 36 2.80 -2.50 11.69
CA LEU A 36 3.90 -1.63 11.31
C LEU A 36 3.87 -1.40 9.81
N LEU A 37 3.66 -0.13 9.45
CA LEU A 37 3.65 0.32 8.06
C LEU A 37 4.81 1.29 7.86
N PRO A 38 5.66 1.07 6.84
CA PRO A 38 6.75 2.00 6.55
C PRO A 38 6.19 3.38 6.21
N THR A 39 6.75 4.43 6.81
CA THR A 39 6.25 5.80 6.60
C THR A 39 6.70 6.39 5.26
N ARG A 40 7.80 5.85 4.69
CA ARG A 40 8.43 6.26 3.43
C ARG A 40 9.19 5.10 2.79
N TYR A 41 9.46 5.23 1.49
CA TYR A 41 10.32 4.32 0.74
C TYR A 41 11.33 5.09 -0.10
N ASN A 42 12.60 4.67 -0.03
CA ASN A 42 13.66 5.22 -0.89
C ASN A 42 13.78 4.46 -2.21
N SER A 43 13.26 3.24 -2.27
CA SER A 43 13.41 2.29 -3.38
C SER A 43 12.04 1.90 -3.94
N ARG A 44 11.95 1.84 -5.27
CA ARG A 44 10.71 1.40 -5.96
C ARG A 44 10.48 -0.08 -5.72
N ILE A 45 11.56 -0.86 -5.70
CA ILE A 45 11.53 -2.31 -5.58
C ILE A 45 10.95 -2.69 -4.22
N ASP A 46 11.38 -2.01 -3.15
CA ASP A 46 10.86 -2.27 -1.80
C ASP A 46 9.40 -1.86 -1.68
N LEU A 47 9.00 -0.71 -2.25
CA LEU A 47 7.60 -0.31 -2.29
C LEU A 47 6.73 -1.34 -3.06
N GLU A 48 7.18 -1.79 -4.23
CA GLU A 48 6.45 -2.75 -5.05
C GLU A 48 6.37 -4.13 -4.38
N ARG A 49 7.43 -4.56 -3.70
CA ARG A 49 7.46 -5.78 -2.89
C ARG A 49 6.42 -5.72 -1.78
N ASP A 50 6.43 -4.66 -1.00
CA ASP A 50 5.55 -4.51 0.16
C ASP A 50 4.07 -4.34 -0.27
N VAL A 51 3.82 -3.70 -1.42
CA VAL A 51 2.48 -3.71 -2.06
C VAL A 51 2.04 -5.13 -2.45
N GLN A 52 2.95 -5.96 -3.00
CA GLN A 52 2.61 -7.36 -3.30
C GLN A 52 2.39 -8.18 -2.02
N GLU A 53 3.14 -7.91 -0.96
CA GLU A 53 2.97 -8.58 0.32
C GLU A 53 1.59 -8.30 0.93
N VAL A 54 1.13 -7.04 0.92
CA VAL A 54 -0.25 -6.68 1.31
C VAL A 54 -1.28 -7.47 0.51
N ILE A 55 -1.15 -7.50 -0.81
CA ILE A 55 -2.08 -8.23 -1.68
C ILE A 55 -2.07 -9.73 -1.35
N THR A 56 -0.89 -10.29 -1.10
CA THR A 56 -0.72 -11.73 -0.81
C THR A 56 -1.36 -12.09 0.51
N LYS A 57 -1.10 -11.32 1.58
CA LYS A 57 -1.71 -11.53 2.89
C LYS A 57 -3.23 -11.40 2.89
N ILE A 58 -3.77 -10.46 2.09
CA ILE A 58 -5.23 -10.34 1.90
C ILE A 58 -5.80 -11.60 1.24
N LYS A 59 -5.10 -12.20 0.27
CA LYS A 59 -5.51 -13.46 -0.36
C LYS A 59 -5.45 -14.64 0.61
N GLU A 60 -4.37 -14.75 1.38
CA GLU A 60 -4.21 -15.78 2.43
C GLU A 60 -5.38 -15.70 3.44
N SER A 61 -5.70 -14.50 3.91
CA SER A 61 -6.83 -14.28 4.82
C SER A 61 -8.17 -14.70 4.20
N ARG A 62 -8.38 -14.44 2.91
CA ARG A 62 -9.58 -14.85 2.19
C ARG A 62 -9.70 -16.37 2.11
N GLU A 63 -8.62 -17.06 1.78
CA GLU A 63 -8.60 -18.53 1.68
C GLU A 63 -8.90 -19.16 3.04
N ARG A 64 -8.30 -18.63 4.10
CA ARG A 64 -8.56 -19.03 5.48
C ARG A 64 -10.02 -18.84 5.88
N PHE A 65 -10.64 -17.72 5.52
CA PHE A 65 -12.08 -17.53 5.75
C PHE A 65 -12.92 -18.58 5.03
N GLY A 66 -12.57 -18.93 3.80
CA GLY A 66 -13.22 -20.02 3.08
C GLY A 66 -13.14 -21.35 3.84
N GLU A 67 -11.98 -21.69 4.41
CA GLU A 67 -11.80 -22.89 5.24
C GLU A 67 -12.62 -22.84 6.53
N MET A 68 -12.54 -21.74 7.27
CA MET A 68 -13.30 -21.57 8.52
C MET A 68 -14.81 -21.57 8.28
N GLY A 69 -15.26 -20.99 7.15
CA GLY A 69 -16.66 -21.00 6.74
C GLY A 69 -17.16 -22.43 6.50
N ARG A 70 -16.39 -23.25 5.77
CA ARG A 70 -16.71 -24.67 5.56
C ARG A 70 -16.72 -25.47 6.86
N ASN A 71 -15.82 -25.14 7.79
CA ASN A 71 -15.72 -25.81 9.09
C ASN A 71 -16.72 -25.27 10.13
N LYS A 72 -17.54 -24.28 9.79
CA LYS A 72 -18.50 -23.60 10.68
C LYS A 72 -17.87 -22.98 11.93
N THR A 73 -16.59 -22.59 11.85
CA THR A 73 -15.84 -21.97 12.95
C THR A 73 -15.67 -20.47 12.79
N LEU A 74 -16.16 -19.88 11.69
CA LEU A 74 -15.97 -18.47 11.37
C LEU A 74 -16.96 -17.60 12.15
N SER A 75 -16.46 -16.65 12.92
CA SER A 75 -17.32 -15.67 13.62
C SER A 75 -17.44 -14.34 12.89
N ASN A 76 -18.59 -13.68 13.05
CA ASN A 76 -18.82 -12.33 12.51
C ASN A 76 -17.78 -11.32 13.04
N ARG A 77 -17.38 -11.44 14.32
CA ARG A 77 -16.36 -10.59 14.94
C ARG A 77 -15.01 -10.70 14.22
N GLN A 78 -14.55 -11.93 13.93
CA GLN A 78 -13.29 -12.14 13.21
C GLN A 78 -13.33 -11.55 11.81
N VAL A 79 -14.43 -11.73 11.08
CA VAL A 79 -14.62 -11.12 9.76
C VAL A 79 -14.53 -9.60 9.86
N ARG A 80 -15.27 -8.98 10.78
CA ARG A 80 -15.29 -7.51 10.93
C ARG A 80 -13.92 -6.95 11.27
N THR A 81 -13.24 -7.50 12.27
CA THR A 81 -11.91 -7.03 12.69
C THR A 81 -10.87 -7.18 11.57
N THR A 82 -10.89 -8.29 10.85
CA THR A 82 -9.95 -8.51 9.73
C THR A 82 -10.21 -7.53 8.58
N LEU A 83 -11.48 -7.26 8.26
CA LEU A 83 -11.84 -6.28 7.24
C LEU A 83 -11.46 -4.85 7.64
N GLU A 84 -11.66 -4.48 8.90
CA GLU A 84 -11.23 -3.17 9.44
C GLU A 84 -9.71 -2.99 9.27
N ILE A 85 -8.92 -3.98 9.65
CA ILE A 85 -7.46 -3.96 9.53
C ILE A 85 -7.02 -3.93 8.06
N ALA A 86 -7.62 -4.79 7.22
CA ALA A 86 -7.28 -4.83 5.79
C ALA A 86 -7.59 -3.48 5.11
N ASN A 87 -8.70 -2.85 5.47
CA ASN A 87 -9.05 -1.52 4.96
C ASN A 87 -8.02 -0.46 5.38
N GLN A 88 -7.66 -0.43 6.67
CA GLN A 88 -6.65 0.50 7.20
C GLN A 88 -5.28 0.33 6.52
N ILE A 89 -4.84 -0.91 6.31
CA ILE A 89 -3.56 -1.22 5.64
C ILE A 89 -3.59 -0.74 4.19
N VAL A 90 -4.66 -1.05 3.45
CA VAL A 90 -4.81 -0.65 2.04
C VAL A 90 -4.87 0.87 1.89
N GLU A 91 -5.61 1.58 2.74
CA GLU A 91 -5.68 3.04 2.73
C GLU A 91 -4.31 3.69 3.03
N SER A 92 -3.60 3.15 4.02
CA SER A 92 -2.28 3.64 4.40
C SER A 92 -1.25 3.40 3.30
N MET A 93 -1.21 2.18 2.73
CA MET A 93 -0.31 1.87 1.61
C MET A 93 -0.63 2.67 0.36
N ASN A 94 -1.90 2.92 0.06
CA ASN A 94 -2.29 3.82 -1.02
C ASN A 94 -1.75 5.24 -0.82
N THR A 95 -1.80 5.74 0.41
CA THR A 95 -1.25 7.06 0.77
C THR A 95 0.27 7.09 0.60
N ILE A 96 0.96 6.03 1.03
CA ILE A 96 2.42 5.90 0.89
C ILE A 96 2.84 5.84 -0.59
N VAL A 97 2.15 5.02 -1.40
CA VAL A 97 2.42 4.92 -2.85
C VAL A 97 2.23 6.28 -3.53
N LYS A 98 1.13 6.99 -3.23
CA LYS A 98 0.88 8.35 -3.76
C LYS A 98 2.01 9.30 -3.38
N ARG A 99 2.42 9.31 -2.11
CA ARG A 99 3.52 10.15 -1.61
C ARG A 99 4.83 9.84 -2.32
N TYR A 100 5.21 8.57 -2.43
CA TYR A 100 6.45 8.12 -3.06
C TYR A 100 6.63 8.65 -4.49
N TYR A 101 5.57 8.55 -5.30
CA TYR A 101 5.60 9.00 -6.70
C TYR A 101 5.45 10.53 -6.82
N PHE A 102 4.70 11.16 -5.90
CA PHE A 102 4.61 12.61 -5.83
C PHE A 102 5.96 13.27 -5.53
N GLU A 103 6.70 12.79 -4.52
CA GLU A 103 8.02 13.31 -4.16
C GLU A 103 9.01 13.22 -5.34
N ARG A 104 8.96 12.12 -6.12
CA ARG A 104 9.79 11.94 -7.32
C ARG A 104 9.38 12.88 -8.46
N LYS A 105 8.07 13.11 -8.63
CA LYS A 105 7.55 14.08 -9.61
C LYS A 105 8.02 15.50 -9.27
N GLU A 106 7.94 15.90 -8.00
CA GLU A 106 8.44 17.21 -7.55
C GLU A 106 9.96 17.34 -7.72
N GLY A 107 10.73 16.30 -7.37
CA GLY A 107 12.17 16.27 -7.60
C GLY A 107 12.55 16.42 -9.08
N LEU A 108 11.78 15.81 -9.99
CA LEU A 108 11.95 15.97 -11.44
C LEU A 108 11.65 17.40 -11.90
N LYS A 109 10.55 18.02 -11.43
CA LYS A 109 10.22 19.41 -11.75
C LYS A 109 11.31 20.39 -11.32
N ILE A 110 11.87 20.21 -10.13
CA ILE A 110 12.94 21.06 -9.61
C ILE A 110 14.21 20.93 -10.47
N LYS A 111 14.60 19.70 -10.85
CA LYS A 111 15.74 19.48 -11.76
C LYS A 111 15.54 20.19 -13.10
N LYS A 112 14.33 20.13 -13.67
CA LYS A 112 13.95 20.83 -14.90
C LYS A 112 14.11 22.35 -14.77
N GLN A 113 13.60 22.94 -13.69
CA GLN A 113 13.72 24.38 -13.46
C GLN A 113 15.18 24.83 -13.36
N ARG A 114 16.03 24.03 -12.70
CA ARG A 114 17.47 24.30 -12.62
C ARG A 114 18.15 24.24 -14.00
N GLU A 115 17.83 23.25 -14.83
CA GLU A 115 18.39 23.19 -16.19
C GLU A 115 17.90 24.31 -17.08
N TYR A 116 16.62 24.68 -17.01
CA TYR A 116 16.13 25.87 -17.72
C TYR A 116 16.85 27.15 -17.29
N ALA A 117 17.13 27.29 -15.99
CA ALA A 117 17.91 28.42 -15.47
C ALA A 117 19.34 28.41 -16.01
N ALA A 118 20.01 27.26 -16.02
CA ALA A 118 21.38 27.10 -16.54
C ALA A 118 21.50 27.33 -18.05
N ILE A 119 20.48 26.94 -18.81
CA ILE A 119 20.44 27.08 -20.28
C ILE A 119 20.00 28.49 -20.71
N LYS A 120 19.52 29.35 -19.80
CA LYS A 120 19.17 30.74 -20.12
C LYS A 120 20.38 31.53 -20.66
N ASP A 121 21.60 31.15 -20.29
CA ASP A 121 22.85 31.83 -20.64
C ASP A 121 23.54 31.33 -21.92
N THR A 122 23.04 30.28 -22.60
CA THR A 122 23.79 29.59 -23.68
C THR A 122 23.45 30.00 -25.12
N GLY A 123 22.71 31.09 -25.37
CA GLY A 123 22.49 31.63 -26.74
C GLY A 123 21.63 30.80 -27.73
N LEU A 124 21.27 29.55 -27.42
CA LEU A 124 20.37 28.69 -28.24
C LEU A 124 18.93 29.25 -28.33
N SER A 125 18.21 28.93 -29.42
CA SER A 125 16.79 29.32 -29.59
C SER A 125 15.87 28.62 -28.60
N LYS A 126 14.81 29.31 -28.15
CA LYS A 126 13.88 28.83 -27.10
C LYS A 126 13.24 27.47 -27.43
N ALA A 127 12.92 27.22 -28.70
CA ALA A 127 12.29 25.98 -29.16
C ALA A 127 13.24 24.77 -29.09
N LEU A 128 14.50 24.93 -29.52
CA LEU A 128 15.50 23.87 -29.46
C LEU A 128 15.87 23.54 -28.01
N LYS A 129 15.99 24.55 -27.13
CA LYS A 129 16.18 24.36 -25.68
C LYS A 129 15.03 23.56 -25.05
N GLN A 130 13.79 23.87 -25.43
CA GLN A 130 12.62 23.13 -24.93
C GLN A 130 12.58 21.68 -25.43
N ALA A 131 12.93 21.46 -26.70
CA ALA A 131 13.00 20.11 -27.28
C ALA A 131 14.11 19.26 -26.64
N GLU A 132 15.29 19.82 -26.42
CA GLU A 132 16.42 19.13 -25.80
C GLU A 132 16.12 18.76 -24.34
N ILE A 133 15.55 19.68 -23.54
CA ILE A 133 15.15 19.39 -22.16
C ILE A 133 13.98 18.39 -22.13
N ALA A 134 13.02 18.48 -23.06
CA ALA A 134 11.91 17.53 -23.13
C ALA A 134 12.38 16.12 -23.51
N LEU A 135 13.35 16.00 -24.43
CA LEU A 135 13.98 14.74 -24.80
C LEU A 135 14.85 14.18 -23.68
N LYS A 136 15.75 15.00 -23.12
CA LYS A 136 16.68 14.60 -22.05
C LYS A 136 15.97 14.07 -20.81
N TYR A 137 14.79 14.60 -20.51
CA TYR A 137 14.05 14.20 -19.32
C TYR A 137 12.83 13.32 -19.59
N HIS A 138 12.40 13.13 -20.84
CA HIS A 138 11.19 12.36 -21.22
C HIS A 138 10.00 12.56 -20.24
N LEU A 139 9.81 13.78 -19.76
CA LEU A 139 9.05 14.07 -18.52
C LEU A 139 7.58 13.70 -18.62
N ASP A 140 6.94 14.04 -19.74
CA ASP A 140 5.54 13.70 -19.94
C ASP A 140 5.31 12.18 -19.89
N LEU A 141 6.27 11.39 -20.38
CA LEU A 141 6.20 9.94 -20.32
C LEU A 141 6.46 9.44 -18.89
N GLN A 142 7.44 10.00 -18.18
CA GLN A 142 7.74 9.61 -16.79
C GLN A 142 6.62 10.00 -15.82
N GLU A 143 6.06 11.21 -15.93
CA GLU A 143 4.93 11.65 -15.12
C GLU A 143 3.66 10.82 -15.39
N LYS A 144 3.37 10.52 -16.67
CA LYS A 144 2.28 9.61 -17.05
C LYS A 144 2.52 8.20 -16.50
N LEU A 145 3.76 7.73 -16.53
CA LEU A 145 4.14 6.41 -16.00
C LEU A 145 3.97 6.35 -14.48
N PHE A 146 4.36 7.39 -13.73
CA PHE A 146 4.13 7.46 -12.29
C PHE A 146 2.65 7.49 -11.93
N ASN A 147 1.85 8.30 -12.63
CA ASN A 147 0.40 8.32 -12.44
C ASN A 147 -0.22 6.95 -12.74
N PHE A 148 0.24 6.28 -13.80
CA PHE A 148 -0.18 4.93 -14.14
C PHE A 148 0.21 3.91 -13.04
N GLN A 149 1.41 4.00 -12.47
CA GLN A 149 1.88 3.13 -11.40
C GLN A 149 1.09 3.30 -10.10
N VAL A 150 0.78 4.55 -9.72
CA VAL A 150 -0.10 4.85 -8.58
C VAL A 150 -1.47 4.23 -8.81
N ALA A 151 -2.09 4.48 -9.96
CA ALA A 151 -3.42 3.95 -10.28
C ALA A 151 -3.43 2.42 -10.34
N ARG A 152 -2.39 1.80 -10.92
CA ARG A 152 -2.25 0.35 -11.02
C ARG A 152 -2.12 -0.30 -9.65
N SER A 153 -1.26 0.23 -8.79
CA SER A 153 -1.03 -0.33 -7.45
C SER A 153 -2.27 -0.18 -6.57
N GLY A 154 -2.91 1.00 -6.61
CA GLY A 154 -4.15 1.22 -5.86
C GLY A 154 -5.29 0.34 -6.33
N ARG A 155 -5.49 0.16 -7.65
CA ARG A 155 -6.49 -0.77 -8.17
C ARG A 155 -6.27 -2.21 -7.73
N LYS A 156 -5.02 -2.70 -7.75
CA LYS A 156 -4.71 -4.07 -7.34
C LYS A 156 -5.00 -4.31 -5.85
N MET A 157 -4.61 -3.38 -4.99
CA MET A 157 -4.89 -3.49 -3.55
C MET A 157 -6.40 -3.40 -3.27
N GLN A 158 -7.11 -2.48 -3.94
CA GLN A 158 -8.55 -2.34 -3.80
C GLN A 158 -9.30 -3.58 -4.29
N ASP A 159 -8.93 -4.14 -5.44
CA ASP A 159 -9.51 -5.38 -5.96
C ASP A 159 -9.31 -6.57 -5.00
N ALA A 160 -8.12 -6.66 -4.38
CA ALA A 160 -7.87 -7.68 -3.36
C ALA A 160 -8.77 -7.49 -2.13
N LEU A 161 -8.93 -6.25 -1.66
CA LEU A 161 -9.80 -5.91 -0.52
C LEU A 161 -11.27 -6.18 -0.83
N ASP A 162 -11.75 -5.81 -2.01
CA ASP A 162 -13.14 -6.02 -2.42
C ASP A 162 -13.45 -7.53 -2.56
N LYS A 163 -12.50 -8.32 -3.04
CA LYS A 163 -12.59 -9.79 -3.04
C LYS A 163 -12.64 -10.33 -1.62
N LEU A 164 -11.78 -9.86 -0.71
CA LEU A 164 -11.83 -10.28 0.70
C LEU A 164 -13.20 -9.99 1.31
N LYS A 165 -13.74 -8.78 1.11
CA LYS A 165 -15.08 -8.40 1.57
C LYS A 165 -16.14 -9.39 1.07
N ARG A 166 -16.26 -9.57 -0.24
CA ARG A 166 -17.27 -10.47 -0.85
C ARG A 166 -17.18 -11.90 -0.32
N TYR A 167 -15.99 -12.49 -0.39
CA TYR A 167 -15.76 -13.86 0.04
C TYR A 167 -15.94 -14.05 1.56
N SER A 168 -15.61 -13.05 2.36
CA SER A 168 -15.83 -13.12 3.81
C SER A 168 -17.32 -13.18 4.17
N PHE A 169 -18.18 -12.47 3.44
CA PHE A 169 -19.63 -12.54 3.62
C PHE A 169 -20.19 -13.89 3.19
N GLU A 170 -19.74 -14.40 2.05
CA GLU A 170 -20.11 -15.74 1.57
C GLU A 170 -19.70 -16.82 2.58
N ALA A 171 -18.45 -16.80 3.03
CA ALA A 171 -17.93 -17.75 4.02
C ALA A 171 -18.69 -17.68 5.35
N LEU A 172 -19.06 -16.48 5.80
CA LEU A 172 -19.86 -16.30 7.01
C LEU A 172 -21.28 -16.85 6.84
N SER A 173 -21.89 -16.67 5.67
CA SER A 173 -23.19 -17.25 5.34
C SER A 173 -23.15 -18.79 5.41
N ILE A 174 -22.13 -19.39 4.80
CA ILE A 174 -21.89 -20.84 4.85
C ILE A 174 -21.69 -21.33 6.29
N SER A 175 -20.90 -20.59 7.09
CA SER A 175 -20.65 -20.91 8.50
C SER A 175 -21.94 -20.93 9.33
N ASN A 176 -22.89 -20.05 9.02
CA ASN A 176 -24.19 -19.97 9.68
C ASN A 176 -25.20 -21.02 9.18
N GLY A 177 -24.79 -21.94 8.30
CA GLY A 177 -25.62 -23.03 7.81
C GLY A 177 -26.47 -22.67 6.59
N ASN A 178 -26.25 -21.52 5.96
CA ASN A 178 -26.91 -21.19 4.69
C ASN A 178 -26.20 -21.89 3.54
N GLU A 179 -26.97 -22.31 2.54
CA GLU A 179 -26.38 -22.85 1.31
C GLU A 179 -25.56 -21.76 0.59
N PRO A 180 -24.41 -22.12 0.01
CA PRO A 180 -23.62 -21.18 -0.76
C PRO A 180 -24.39 -20.76 -2.02
N LEU A 181 -24.31 -19.49 -2.42
CA LEU A 181 -25.02 -18.93 -3.57
C LEU A 181 -24.39 -19.29 -4.95
N TRP A 182 -23.78 -20.48 -5.10
CA TRP A 182 -23.22 -20.90 -6.39
C TRP A 182 -24.30 -21.45 -7.34
#